data_AF-A0A6J5K4R4-F1
#
_entry.id   AF-A0A6J5K4R4-F1
#
_cell.length_a   1.000
_cell.length_b   1.000
_cell.length_c   1.000
_cell.angle_alpha   90.00
_cell.angle_beta   90.00
_cell.angle_gamma   90.00
#
_symmetry.space_group_name_H-M   'P 1'
#
loop_
_entity.id
_entity.type
_entity.pdbx_description
1 polymer ?
#
loop_
_entity_poly.entity_id
_entity_poly.type
_entity_poly.pdbx_seq_one_letter_code
_entity_poly.pdbx_strand_id
1 'polypeptide(L)'
;MLFGMVRIVMKSATLRAFGAKAFAVGTFGVGSVAPLLKLIGAFYIMITFFVVVVLGAICRLAGFSVSSFIRYVGSELLIVLSTSSSEAALPQMLEKLERLGCSRSIVGLVVPAGYSFNLDGTNTT
;
A
#
# COMPACT_ATOMS: atom_id res chain seq x y z
N MET A 1 -13.04 -26.67 -9.71
CA MET A 1 -13.08 -27.22 -8.33
C MET A 1 -12.12 -26.48 -7.40
N LEU A 2 -10.85 -26.29 -7.78
CA LEU A 2 -9.84 -25.54 -7.00
C LEU A 2 -10.28 -24.12 -6.58
N PHE A 3 -10.74 -23.26 -7.49
CA PHE A 3 -11.20 -21.90 -7.15
C PHE A 3 -12.37 -21.87 -6.14
N GLY A 4 -13.22 -22.90 -6.13
CA GLY A 4 -14.32 -23.04 -5.17
C GLY A 4 -13.84 -23.42 -3.77
N MET A 5 -12.88 -24.34 -3.67
CA MET A 5 -12.23 -24.70 -2.40
C MET A 5 -11.45 -23.52 -1.81
N VAL A 6 -10.71 -22.80 -2.65
CA VAL A 6 -9.97 -21.59 -2.22
C VAL A 6 -10.94 -20.55 -1.65
N ARG A 7 -12.11 -20.34 -2.28
CA ARG A 7 -13.13 -19.41 -1.76
C ARG A 7 -13.64 -19.81 -0.37
N ILE A 8 -13.84 -21.11 -0.12
CA ILE A 8 -14.27 -21.62 1.19
C ILE A 8 -13.16 -21.42 2.25
N VAL A 9 -11.90 -21.66 1.87
CA VAL A 9 -10.74 -21.43 2.75
C VAL A 9 -10.58 -19.94 3.06
N MET A 10 -10.70 -19.05 2.08
CA MET A 10 -10.64 -17.60 2.31
C MET A 10 -11.76 -17.10 3.22
N LYS A 11 -12.99 -17.60 3.04
CA LYS A 11 -14.12 -17.22 3.90
C LYS A 11 -13.93 -17.68 5.35
N SER A 12 -13.26 -18.82 5.55
CA SER A 12 -12.89 -19.31 6.89
C SER A 12 -11.61 -18.70 7.45
N ALA A 13 -10.79 -18.02 6.63
CA ALA A 13 -9.55 -17.39 7.04
C ALA A 13 -9.78 -16.24 8.03
N THR A 14 -10.82 -15.43 7.82
CA THR A 14 -11.17 -14.32 8.74
C THR A 14 -11.47 -14.85 10.15
N LEU A 15 -12.22 -15.95 10.25
CA LEU A 15 -12.56 -16.57 11.53
C LEU A 15 -11.31 -17.18 12.21
N ARG A 16 -10.44 -17.84 11.45
CA ARG A 16 -9.16 -18.37 11.95
C ARG A 16 -8.23 -17.25 12.44
N ALA A 17 -8.11 -16.15 11.69
CA ALA A 17 -7.28 -15.02 12.06
C ALA A 17 -7.81 -14.31 13.32
N PHE A 18 -9.13 -14.27 13.51
CA PHE A 18 -9.74 -13.77 14.74
C PHE A 18 -9.43 -14.69 15.94
N GLY A 19 -9.64 -16.01 15.78
CA GLY A 19 -9.33 -16.99 16.82
C GLY A 19 -7.86 -17.00 17.23
N ALA A 20 -6.94 -16.90 16.27
CA ALA A 20 -5.50 -16.81 16.54
C ALA A 20 -5.13 -15.54 17.33
N LYS A 21 -5.71 -14.39 16.98
CA LYS A 21 -5.52 -13.13 17.73
C LYS A 21 -6.11 -13.20 19.13
N ALA A 22 -7.32 -13.75 19.28
CA ALA A 22 -7.97 -13.93 20.58
C ALA A 22 -7.20 -14.90 21.48
N PHE A 23 -6.70 -16.01 20.94
CA PHE A 23 -5.86 -16.97 21.66
C PHE A 23 -4.52 -16.35 22.09
N ALA A 24 -3.86 -15.58 21.22
CA ALA A 24 -2.63 -14.89 21.58
C ALA A 24 -2.83 -13.92 22.76
N VAL A 25 -3.92 -13.14 22.74
CA VAL A 25 -4.26 -12.23 23.84
C VAL A 25 -4.68 -12.98 25.10
N GLY A 26 -5.40 -14.10 24.97
CA GLY A 26 -5.82 -14.92 26.12
C GLY A 26 -4.67 -15.66 26.80
N THR A 27 -3.69 -16.16 26.04
CA THR A 27 -2.58 -16.97 26.54
C THR A 27 -1.40 -16.11 27.02
N PHE A 28 -1.05 -15.04 26.30
CA PHE A 28 0.08 -14.17 26.63
C PHE A 28 -0.35 -12.86 27.33
N GLY A 29 -1.65 -12.71 27.61
CA GLY A 29 -2.24 -11.54 28.27
C GLY A 29 -2.17 -10.25 27.43
N VAL A 30 -2.71 -9.17 27.99
CA VAL A 30 -2.70 -7.83 27.34
C VAL A 30 -1.28 -7.30 27.13
N GLY A 31 -0.30 -7.80 27.90
CA GLY A 31 1.12 -7.46 27.75
C GLY A 31 1.70 -7.88 26.39
N SER A 32 1.16 -8.91 25.75
CA SER A 32 1.55 -9.34 24.40
C SER A 32 1.10 -8.40 23.28
N VAL A 33 0.11 -7.55 23.55
CA VAL A 33 -0.36 -6.53 22.62
C VAL A 33 0.64 -5.36 22.54
N ALA A 34 1.37 -5.08 23.63
CA ALA A 34 2.31 -3.97 23.69
C ALA A 34 3.42 -3.98 22.61
N PRO A 35 4.13 -5.09 22.35
CA PRO A 35 5.11 -5.15 21.26
C PRO A 35 4.45 -5.04 19.87
N LEU A 36 3.25 -5.61 19.68
CA LEU A 36 2.48 -5.48 18.45
C LEU A 36 2.09 -4.02 18.19
N LEU A 37 1.65 -3.32 19.23
CA LEU A 37 1.26 -1.91 19.16
C LEU A 37 2.48 -1.02 18.91
N LYS A 38 3.63 -1.32 19.53
CA LYS A 38 4.90 -0.65 19.23
C LYS A 38 5.33 -0.85 17.79
N LEU A 39 5.17 -2.06 17.24
CA LEU A 39 5.47 -2.33 15.83
C LEU A 39 4.58 -1.52 14.90
N ILE A 40 3.26 -1.51 15.15
CA ILE A 40 2.30 -0.71 14.38
C ILE A 40 2.64 0.79 14.48
N GLY A 41 2.94 1.27 15.69
CA GLY A 41 3.35 2.66 15.92
C GLY A 41 4.62 3.02 15.15
N ALA A 42 5.67 2.20 15.24
CA ALA A 42 6.92 2.40 14.51
C ALA A 42 6.70 2.40 12.99
N PHE A 43 5.83 1.52 12.48
CA PHE A 43 5.47 1.47 11.07
C PHE A 43 4.79 2.75 10.60
N TYR A 44 3.79 3.24 11.34
CA TYR A 44 3.13 4.51 11.02
C TYR A 44 4.10 5.70 11.09
N ILE A 45 4.97 5.74 12.10
CA ILE A 45 6.01 6.79 12.21
C ILE A 45 6.92 6.76 10.99
N MET A 46 7.39 5.58 10.57
CA MET A 46 8.23 5.42 9.38
C MET A 46 7.52 5.88 8.10
N ILE A 47 6.25 5.51 7.91
CA ILE A 47 5.46 5.95 6.75
C ILE A 47 5.31 7.46 6.76
N THR A 48 4.90 8.04 7.89
CA THR A 48 4.72 9.48 8.01
C THR A 48 6.04 10.22 7.78
N PHE A 49 7.14 9.73 8.33
CA PHE A 49 8.48 10.29 8.09
C PHE A 49 8.83 10.24 6.59
N PHE A 50 8.65 9.11 5.93
CA PHE A 50 8.95 8.96 4.51
C PHE A 50 8.11 9.91 3.65
N VAL A 51 6.80 9.99 3.90
CA VAL A 51 5.88 10.85 3.14
C VAL A 51 6.18 12.34 3.39
N VAL A 52 6.48 12.74 4.62
CA VAL A 52 6.68 14.15 4.96
C VAL A 52 8.09 14.63 4.61
N VAL A 53 9.11 13.80 4.80
CA VAL A 53 10.52 14.20 4.62
C VAL A 53 11.01 13.86 3.22
N VAL A 54 10.91 12.59 2.80
CA VAL A 54 11.45 12.14 1.52
C VAL A 54 10.59 12.65 0.37
N LEU A 55 9.29 12.29 0.38
CA LEU A 55 8.36 12.76 -0.65
C LEU A 55 8.16 14.28 -0.54
N GLY A 56 8.16 14.82 0.68
CA GLY A 56 8.41 16.23 1.02
C GLY A 56 9.45 16.94 0.19
N ALA A 57 10.70 16.50 0.37
CA ALA A 57 11.84 17.09 -0.29
C ALA A 57 11.72 16.99 -1.81
N ILE A 58 11.31 15.83 -2.34
CA ILE A 58 11.15 15.61 -3.78
C ILE A 58 10.11 16.55 -4.39
N CYS A 59 8.92 16.65 -3.77
CA CYS A 59 7.87 17.56 -4.25
C CYS A 59 8.34 19.01 -4.22
N ARG A 60 9.06 19.41 -3.17
CA ARG A 60 9.61 20.77 -3.04
C ARG A 60 10.67 21.07 -4.09
N LEU A 61 11.53 20.10 -4.42
CA LEU A 61 12.49 20.20 -5.53
C LEU A 61 11.80 20.27 -6.90
N ALA A 62 10.66 19.58 -7.05
CA ALA A 62 9.85 19.60 -8.25
C ALA A 62 8.90 20.82 -8.35
N GLY A 63 8.89 21.71 -7.35
CA GLY A 63 8.15 22.98 -7.37
C GLY A 63 6.69 22.91 -6.93
N PHE A 64 6.22 21.81 -6.33
CA PHE A 64 4.84 21.67 -5.85
C PHE A 64 4.75 21.15 -4.40
N SER A 65 3.61 21.38 -3.74
CA SER A 65 3.42 20.93 -2.35
C SER A 65 2.97 19.48 -2.26
N VAL A 66 3.50 18.74 -1.28
CA VAL A 66 3.10 17.34 -1.00
C VAL A 66 1.60 17.22 -0.79
N SER A 67 0.99 18.17 -0.07
CA SER A 67 -0.44 18.17 0.21
C SER A 67 -1.28 18.22 -1.06
N SER A 68 -0.82 18.97 -2.07
CA SER A 68 -1.48 19.05 -3.37
C SER A 68 -1.31 17.75 -4.16
N PHE A 69 -0.13 17.13 -4.08
CA PHE A 69 0.15 15.83 -4.71
C PHE A 69 -0.67 14.69 -4.10
N ILE A 70 -0.73 14.60 -2.77
CA ILE A 70 -1.55 13.60 -2.06
C ILE A 70 -3.03 13.78 -2.39
N ARG A 71 -3.53 15.03 -2.44
CA ARG A 71 -4.90 15.31 -2.88
C ARG A 71 -5.14 14.88 -4.34
N TYR A 72 -4.17 15.11 -5.20
CA TYR A 72 -4.25 14.77 -6.62
C TYR A 72 -4.31 13.25 -6.85
N VAL A 73 -3.53 12.47 -6.10
CA VAL A 73 -3.48 11.00 -6.15
C VAL A 73 -4.51 10.32 -5.21
N GLY A 74 -5.25 11.12 -4.44
CA GLY A 74 -6.14 10.62 -3.39
C GLY A 74 -7.25 9.68 -3.88
N SER A 75 -7.79 9.89 -5.08
CA SER A 75 -8.82 8.99 -5.65
C SER A 75 -8.27 7.59 -5.93
N GLU A 76 -7.02 7.47 -6.34
CA GLU A 76 -6.34 6.24 -6.68
C GLU A 76 -5.95 5.51 -5.40
N LEU A 77 -5.48 6.25 -4.39
CA LEU A 77 -5.29 5.72 -3.04
C LEU A 77 -6.60 5.13 -2.49
N LEU A 78 -7.73 5.82 -2.66
CA LEU A 78 -9.04 5.29 -2.26
C LEU A 78 -9.44 4.04 -3.04
N ILE A 79 -9.14 3.99 -4.34
CA ILE A 79 -9.40 2.81 -5.18
C ILE A 79 -8.56 1.62 -4.70
N VAL A 80 -7.25 1.80 -4.52
CA VAL A 80 -6.36 0.73 -4.02
C VAL A 80 -6.78 0.25 -2.64
N LEU A 81 -7.14 1.18 -1.74
CA LEU A 81 -7.67 0.81 -0.42
C LEU A 81 -8.97 0.00 -0.53
N SER A 82 -9.83 0.32 -1.49
CA SER A 82 -11.12 -0.33 -1.69
C SER A 82 -11.00 -1.69 -2.38
N THR A 83 -10.15 -1.81 -3.39
CA THR A 83 -9.98 -3.03 -4.18
C THR A 83 -8.91 -3.96 -3.62
N SER A 84 -8.05 -3.47 -2.72
CA SER A 84 -6.82 -4.14 -2.27
C SER A 84 -5.92 -4.61 -3.42
N SER A 85 -6.09 -4.06 -4.63
CA SER A 85 -5.24 -4.34 -5.79
C SER A 85 -4.73 -3.03 -6.37
N SER A 86 -3.41 -2.96 -6.45
CA SER A 86 -2.67 -1.83 -7.03
C SER A 86 -2.80 -1.79 -8.57
N GLU A 87 -3.23 -2.89 -9.21
CA GLU A 87 -3.44 -2.98 -10.67
C GLU A 87 -4.61 -2.10 -11.13
N ALA A 88 -5.64 -1.99 -10.28
CA ALA A 88 -6.86 -1.25 -10.59
C ALA A 88 -6.64 0.28 -10.66
N ALA A 89 -5.57 0.79 -10.03
CA ALA A 89 -5.28 2.22 -9.99
C ALA A 89 -4.19 2.66 -10.99
N LEU A 90 -3.44 1.71 -11.54
CA LEU A 90 -2.34 1.94 -12.48
C LEU A 90 -2.73 2.76 -13.72
N PRO A 91 -3.80 2.44 -14.46
CA PRO A 91 -4.17 3.19 -15.67
C PRO A 91 -4.57 4.64 -15.38
N GLN A 92 -5.29 4.88 -14.28
CA GLN A 92 -5.68 6.23 -13.85
C GLN A 92 -4.48 7.06 -13.39
N MET A 93 -3.50 6.41 -12.75
CA MET A 93 -2.26 7.07 -12.34
C MET A 93 -1.43 7.54 -13.54
N LEU A 94 -1.32 6.71 -14.58
CA LEU A 94 -0.59 7.06 -15.81
C LEU A 94 -1.19 8.31 -16.48
N GLU A 95 -2.52 8.35 -16.63
CA GLU A 95 -3.23 9.47 -17.25
C GLU A 95 -3.07 10.77 -16.45
N LYS A 96 -3.10 10.69 -15.12
CA LYS A 96 -2.87 11.83 -14.23
C LYS A 96 -1.44 12.37 -14.29
N LEU A 97 -0.45 11.49 -14.36
CA LEU A 97 0.95 11.92 -14.51
C LEU A 97 1.20 12.58 -15.88
N GLU A 98 0.57 12.09 -16.96
CA GLU A 98 0.58 12.76 -18.27
C GLU A 98 -0.04 14.16 -18.19
N ARG A 99 -1.20 14.31 -17.51
CA ARG A 99 -1.88 15.59 -17.31
C ARG A 99 -1.09 16.59 -16.45
N LEU A 100 -0.21 16.09 -15.57
CA LEU A 100 0.75 16.91 -14.82
C LEU A 100 1.94 17.42 -15.67
N GLY A 101 1.99 17.06 -16.96
CA GLY A 101 3.04 17.49 -17.88
C GLY A 101 4.22 16.53 -17.98
N CYS A 102 4.14 15.33 -17.39
CA CYS A 102 5.17 14.32 -17.57
C CYS A 102 5.08 13.72 -18.99
N SER A 103 6.23 13.59 -19.67
CA SER A 103 6.29 13.00 -21.00
C SER A 103 5.78 11.55 -20.99
N ARG A 104 4.92 11.21 -21.95
CA ARG A 104 4.36 9.86 -22.15
C ARG A 104 5.42 8.77 -22.11
N SER A 105 6.59 9.04 -22.71
CA SER A 105 7.72 8.10 -22.74
C SER A 105 8.35 7.85 -21.37
N ILE A 106 8.34 8.85 -20.48
CA ILE A 106 8.89 8.72 -19.12
C ILE A 106 7.87 8.01 -18.23
N VAL A 107 6.60 8.45 -18.25
CA VAL A 107 5.54 7.85 -17.43
C VAL A 107 5.28 6.40 -17.82
N GLY A 108 5.23 6.10 -19.12
CA GLY A 108 5.01 4.76 -19.66
C GLY A 108 6.19 3.80 -19.48
N LEU A 109 7.38 4.28 -19.09
CA LEU A 109 8.53 3.44 -18.78
C LEU A 109 8.75 3.33 -17.27
N VAL A 110 8.78 4.46 -16.55
CA VAL A 110 9.14 4.52 -15.13
C VAL A 110 8.04 3.94 -14.23
N VAL A 111 6.77 4.20 -14.53
CA VAL A 111 5.65 3.70 -13.70
C VAL A 111 5.51 2.17 -13.83
N PRO A 112 5.52 1.58 -15.04
CA PRO A 112 5.50 0.13 -15.19
C PRO A 112 6.78 -0.53 -14.70
N ALA A 113 7.96 0.06 -14.95
CA ALA A 113 9.21 -0.48 -14.43
C ALA A 113 9.23 -0.48 -12.90
N GLY A 114 8.81 0.62 -12.25
CA GLY A 114 8.72 0.68 -10.79
C GLY A 114 7.71 -0.30 -10.21
N TYR A 115 6.57 -0.49 -10.87
CA TYR A 115 5.58 -1.50 -10.50
C TYR A 115 6.14 -2.92 -10.63
N SER A 116 6.76 -3.25 -11.77
CA SER A 116 7.41 -4.54 -11.99
C SER A 116 8.56 -4.78 -11.03
N PHE A 117 9.43 -3.81 -10.73
CA PHE A 117 10.49 -3.97 -9.72
C PHE A 117 9.93 -4.19 -8.31
N ASN A 118 8.82 -3.53 -7.96
CA ASN A 118 8.15 -3.74 -6.68
C ASN A 118 7.51 -5.14 -6.58
N LEU A 119 6.98 -5.65 -7.70
CA LEU A 119 6.42 -7.00 -7.81
C LEU A 119 7.46 -8.10 -8.02
N ASP A 120 8.59 -7.83 -8.67
CA ASP A 120 9.68 -8.79 -8.86
C ASP A 120 10.33 -9.12 -7.50
N GLY A 121 10.40 -8.14 -6.60
CA GLY A 121 10.75 -8.38 -5.20
C GLY A 121 9.75 -9.27 -4.44
N THR A 122 8.58 -9.56 -5.03
CA THR A 122 7.52 -10.41 -4.45
C THR A 122 7.44 -11.80 -5.13
N ASN A 123 8.04 -11.99 -6.32
CA ASN A 123 7.86 -13.20 -7.16
C ASN A 123 9.13 -14.07 -7.30
N THR A 124 9.91 -14.23 -6.23
CA THR A 124 10.89 -15.33 -6.15
C THR A 124 10.55 -16.25 -4.98
N THR A 125 9.52 -17.09 -5.17
CA THR A 125 9.36 -18.52 -4.76
C THR A 125 7.89 -18.89 -4.75
#